data_AF-A0A8E6B4D5-F1
#
_entry.id   AF-A0A8E6B4D5-F1
#
_cell.length_a   1.000
_cell.length_b   1.000
_cell.length_c   1.000
_cell.angle_alpha   90.00
_cell.angle_beta   90.00
_cell.angle_gamma   90.00
#
_symmetry.space_group_name_H-M   'P 1'
#
loop_
_entity.id
_entity.type
_entity.pdbx_description
1 polymer ?
#
loop_
_entity_poly.entity_id
_entity_poly.type
_entity_poly.pdbx_seq_one_letter_code
_entity_poly.pdbx_strand_id
1 'polypeptide(L)'
;MILAHRRSLILLTLLLLGLIFPAFAFTPPVSPPLREIAKIPSFRTVEEASGFLQKGIPTDKEIARIRQLLQNFGNDQFEIRDAAYEEMIRMGPIVLNPLMPGLESPEPEVQRQTLRIQRALKAAEYRNKQHAALDMLEKQSALKLEQIEPLFQMVEILGEERSLRDRLQECLLKVLPKTPGSDIRLQSFLKHRYIWVRQVGVEVLAKCFPAEIKLLEPLTADPSTEIRFHAYLELIRVGQKDKVVPFISLFENSPFEIALLIEDQLCRLYDGEKIPFVLTADTPEARQKSKAAWLDWWNKNGEKIPLTRLTSEPALRGLTLIGEVDGNPGNRVFEVDREGKKTWELRNCGGPVDVQALPNGNILIAEYYTSQVTERNRKGDIVWKSPPLGGNATSAQRLPNGNTLVSTHQGVMEFDRSGKRLGEFPNLPNQIYQVHRDKRGHTFVLGDSGLTELDPSNKILRTIPIAKMQGWGGFQVLPNQHFLIGYYNSANGYAEVDATGKALFEHKNINFEVTRLQKMRNGNVLVAGGNHNEVVEFDSNKKVVWKVATEGRPFAICRY
;
A
#
# COMPACT_ATOMS: atom_id res chain seq x y z
N MET A 1 -1.94 56.57 -63.23
CA MET A 1 -1.76 58.04 -63.21
C MET A 1 -2.67 58.60 -62.13
N ILE A 2 -2.07 59.26 -61.12
CA ILE A 2 -2.65 60.28 -60.21
C ILE A 2 -3.63 59.72 -59.14
N LEU A 3 -3.18 59.34 -57.92
CA LEU A 3 -2.71 60.13 -56.76
C LEU A 3 -3.66 61.24 -56.27
N ALA A 4 -4.19 61.11 -55.05
CA ALA A 4 -4.21 62.20 -54.06
C ALA A 4 -4.51 61.70 -52.62
N HIS A 5 -3.44 61.77 -51.81
CA HIS A 5 -3.29 61.88 -50.35
C HIS A 5 -4.48 61.82 -49.38
N ARG A 6 -4.41 60.94 -48.37
CA ARG A 6 -3.87 61.14 -46.99
C ARG A 6 -4.67 62.15 -46.14
N ARG A 7 -5.45 61.63 -45.19
CA ARG A 7 -5.38 61.89 -43.72
C ARG A 7 -6.58 61.23 -43.01
N SER A 8 -6.33 60.77 -41.78
CA SER A 8 -7.31 60.37 -40.75
C SER A 8 -7.90 58.96 -40.82
N LEU A 9 -7.24 58.00 -40.15
CA LEU A 9 -7.90 57.08 -39.21
C LEU A 9 -6.83 56.43 -38.31
N ILE A 10 -6.58 57.02 -37.13
CA ILE A 10 -5.91 56.41 -35.98
C ILE A 10 -6.91 56.57 -34.82
N LEU A 11 -7.02 55.54 -33.97
CA LEU A 11 -7.95 55.33 -32.85
C LEU A 11 -9.35 54.80 -33.21
N LEU A 12 -9.53 53.48 -33.15
CA LEU A 12 -10.31 52.86 -32.07
C LEU A 12 -10.12 51.33 -32.05
N THR A 13 -10.24 50.76 -30.86
CA THR A 13 -10.39 49.32 -30.52
C THR A 13 -9.16 48.41 -30.56
N LEU A 14 -8.30 48.64 -29.56
CA LEU A 14 -7.69 47.61 -28.70
C LEU A 14 -8.79 46.77 -28.01
N LEU A 15 -8.86 45.46 -28.28
CA LEU A 15 -9.16 44.39 -27.31
C LEU A 15 -9.23 43.04 -28.04
N LEU A 16 -8.60 42.02 -27.44
CA LEU A 16 -8.67 40.59 -27.78
C LEU A 16 -7.86 40.10 -29.00
N LEU A 17 -6.53 40.19 -28.89
CA LEU A 17 -5.64 39.17 -29.46
C LEU A 17 -4.87 38.53 -28.30
N GLY A 18 -5.38 37.39 -27.85
CA GLY A 18 -4.72 36.52 -26.88
C GLY A 18 -3.41 36.02 -27.48
N LEU A 19 -2.30 36.56 -26.98
CA LEU A 19 -0.97 36.05 -27.24
C LEU A 19 -0.86 34.63 -26.68
N ILE A 20 -0.73 33.70 -27.61
CA ILE A 20 -0.35 32.31 -27.39
C ILE A 20 1.05 32.31 -26.75
N PHE A 21 1.11 32.17 -25.42
CA PHE A 21 2.31 31.68 -24.77
C PHE A 21 2.39 30.18 -25.05
N PRO A 22 3.44 29.66 -25.72
CA PRO A 22 3.66 28.23 -25.74
C PRO A 22 3.94 27.82 -24.28
N ALA A 23 3.06 27.01 -23.72
CA ALA A 23 3.34 26.30 -22.49
C ALA A 23 4.60 25.47 -22.76
N PHE A 24 5.75 25.93 -22.25
CA PHE A 24 6.91 25.08 -22.12
C PHE A 24 6.49 23.92 -21.22
N ALA A 25 6.24 22.76 -21.84
CA ALA A 25 6.08 21.51 -21.15
C ALA A 25 7.35 21.31 -20.30
N PHE A 26 7.21 21.51 -19.00
CA PHE A 26 8.20 21.08 -18.02
C PHE A 26 8.22 19.55 -18.11
N THR A 27 9.12 19.03 -18.93
CA THR A 27 9.51 17.64 -18.84
C THR A 27 10.34 17.54 -17.55
N PRO A 28 9.90 16.75 -16.54
CA PRO A 28 10.79 16.44 -15.44
C PRO A 28 12.05 15.79 -16.04
N PRO A 29 13.26 16.09 -15.54
CA PRO A 29 14.47 15.53 -16.10
C PRO A 29 14.34 13.99 -16.12
N VAL A 30 14.38 13.44 -17.34
CA VAL A 30 14.53 12.02 -17.58
C VAL A 30 15.78 11.58 -16.83
N SER A 31 15.62 10.62 -15.92
CA SER A 31 16.76 10.01 -15.25
C SER A 31 17.69 9.44 -16.32
N PRO A 32 19.01 9.71 -16.29
CA PRO A 32 19.92 9.16 -17.29
C PRO A 32 19.84 7.62 -17.27
N PRO A 33 20.02 6.95 -18.43
CA PRO A 33 19.97 5.50 -18.51
C PRO A 33 21.04 4.86 -17.61
N LEU A 34 20.62 3.93 -16.74
CA LEU A 34 21.45 3.15 -15.82
C LEU A 34 22.35 2.13 -16.54
N ARG A 35 23.21 2.57 -17.46
CA ARG A 35 24.38 1.77 -17.89
C ARG A 35 25.60 1.99 -17.00
N GLU A 36 25.49 2.81 -15.97
CA GLU A 36 26.42 2.82 -14.84
C GLU A 36 25.75 2.28 -13.58
N ILE A 37 25.53 0.96 -13.54
CA ILE A 37 25.39 0.24 -12.26
C ILE A 37 26.79 0.22 -11.64
N ALA A 38 27.21 1.38 -11.12
CA ALA A 38 28.40 1.50 -10.30
C ALA A 38 28.12 0.74 -8.99
N LYS A 39 28.96 -0.27 -8.72
CA LYS A 39 29.15 -1.00 -7.45
C LYS A 39 28.49 -0.29 -6.25
N ILE A 40 27.31 -0.72 -5.83
CA ILE A 40 26.74 -0.31 -4.54
C ILE A 40 27.77 -0.74 -3.48
N PRO A 41 28.32 0.17 -2.66
CA PRO A 41 29.23 -0.26 -1.60
C PRO A 41 28.41 -1.09 -0.63
N SER A 42 28.68 -2.39 -0.57
CA SER A 42 28.20 -3.24 0.51
C SER A 42 28.94 -2.82 1.77
N PHE A 43 28.22 -2.32 2.77
CA PHE A 43 28.73 -2.29 4.14
C PHE A 43 29.23 -3.70 4.48
N ARG A 44 30.36 -3.80 5.16
CA ARG A 44 30.95 -5.09 5.54
C ARG A 44 30.54 -5.50 6.94
N THR A 45 30.27 -4.50 7.78
CA THR A 45 29.86 -4.72 9.17
C THR A 45 28.66 -3.85 9.54
N VAL A 46 28.01 -4.23 10.65
CA VAL A 46 26.93 -3.47 11.28
C VAL A 46 27.44 -2.12 11.77
N GLU A 47 28.65 -2.06 12.30
CA GLU A 47 29.29 -0.83 12.80
C GLU A 47 29.51 0.18 11.68
N GLU A 48 29.94 -0.27 10.50
CA GLU A 48 30.09 0.58 9.32
C GLU A 48 28.73 1.14 8.88
N ALA A 49 27.70 0.30 8.84
CA ALA A 49 26.36 0.70 8.43
C ALA A 49 25.73 1.69 9.43
N SER A 50 25.78 1.37 10.72
CA SER A 50 25.28 2.21 11.81
C SER A 50 26.02 3.55 11.87
N GLY A 51 27.35 3.54 11.77
CA GLY A 51 28.16 4.76 11.74
C GLY A 51 27.90 5.62 10.51
N PHE A 52 27.60 5.03 9.35
CA PHE A 52 27.17 5.78 8.17
C PHE A 52 25.82 6.47 8.40
N LEU A 53 24.84 5.75 8.95
CA LEU A 53 23.53 6.33 9.26
C LEU A 53 23.68 7.48 10.26
N GLN A 54 24.46 7.30 11.34
CA GLN A 54 24.70 8.33 12.35
C GLN A 54 25.29 9.61 11.76
N LYS A 55 26.26 9.49 10.84
CA LYS A 55 26.87 10.65 10.16
C LYS A 55 25.90 11.39 9.24
N GLY A 56 24.82 10.74 8.83
CA GLY A 56 23.77 11.30 7.99
C GLY A 56 22.72 12.11 8.73
N ILE A 57 22.80 12.19 10.06
CA ILE A 57 21.81 12.84 10.92
C ILE A 57 22.29 14.25 11.26
N PRO A 58 21.62 15.31 10.81
CA PRO A 58 21.99 16.68 11.16
C PRO A 58 21.62 16.98 12.61
N THR A 59 22.45 17.78 13.28
CA THR A 59 22.16 18.39 14.59
C THR A 59 21.15 19.53 14.46
N ASP A 60 20.49 19.92 15.56
CA ASP A 60 19.56 21.07 15.56
C ASP A 60 20.20 22.37 15.07
N LYS A 61 21.49 22.58 15.38
CA LYS A 61 22.26 23.74 14.90
C LYS A 61 22.45 23.70 13.39
N GLU A 62 22.76 22.53 12.83
CA GLU A 62 22.89 22.34 11.39
C GLU A 62 21.53 22.48 10.70
N ILE A 63 20.45 21.92 11.25
CA ILE A 63 19.09 22.10 10.71
C ILE A 63 18.71 23.58 10.67
N ALA A 64 18.95 24.32 11.77
CA ALA A 64 18.69 25.75 11.82
C ALA A 64 19.53 26.51 10.77
N ARG A 65 20.80 26.14 10.61
CA ARG A 65 21.68 26.74 9.60
C ARG A 65 21.19 26.43 8.18
N ILE A 66 20.81 25.20 7.87
CA ILE A 66 20.30 24.81 6.55
C ILE A 66 19.02 25.58 6.23
N ARG A 67 18.11 25.76 7.19
CA ARG A 67 16.90 26.57 7.01
C ARG A 67 17.22 28.03 6.70
N GLN A 68 18.22 28.60 7.37
CA GLN A 68 18.70 29.95 7.08
C GLN A 68 19.30 30.06 5.67
N LEU A 69 20.14 29.09 5.28
CA LEU A 69 20.74 29.04 3.95
C LEU A 69 19.67 28.86 2.86
N LEU A 70 18.60 28.11 3.13
CA LEU A 70 17.50 27.92 2.19
C LEU A 70 16.77 29.23 1.87
N GLN A 71 16.57 30.09 2.88
CA GLN A 71 15.99 31.43 2.68
C GLN A 71 16.87 32.31 1.78
N ASN A 72 18.19 32.10 1.79
CA ASN A 72 19.11 32.86 0.96
C ASN A 72 19.04 32.49 -0.52
N PHE A 73 18.44 31.36 -0.91
CA PHE A 73 18.30 31.02 -2.34
C PHE A 73 17.33 31.92 -3.10
N GLY A 74 16.42 32.61 -2.41
CA GLY A 74 15.55 33.62 -3.01
C GLY A 74 16.09 35.05 -2.97
N ASN A 75 17.33 35.24 -2.53
CA ASN A 75 17.90 36.58 -2.41
C ASN A 75 18.23 37.16 -3.79
N ASP A 76 17.98 38.46 -4.02
CA ASP A 76 18.29 39.14 -5.28
C ASP A 76 19.79 39.15 -5.61
N GLN A 77 20.66 39.20 -4.59
CA GLN A 77 22.11 39.22 -4.75
C GLN A 77 22.66 37.83 -5.06
N PHE A 78 23.36 37.72 -6.21
CA PHE A 78 23.93 36.47 -6.68
C PHE A 78 24.95 35.89 -5.68
N GLU A 79 25.79 36.73 -5.09
CA GLU A 79 26.84 36.35 -4.16
C GLU A 79 26.28 35.69 -2.90
N ILE A 80 25.10 36.12 -2.44
CA ILE A 80 24.41 35.53 -1.29
C ILE A 80 23.86 34.15 -1.63
N ARG A 81 23.25 33.99 -2.81
CA ARG A 81 22.76 32.69 -3.30
C ARG A 81 23.90 31.69 -3.48
N ASP A 82 24.98 32.14 -4.10
CA ASP A 82 26.15 31.31 -4.41
C ASP A 82 26.90 30.87 -3.15
N ALA A 83 27.10 31.78 -2.19
CA ALA A 83 27.66 31.44 -0.89
C ALA A 83 26.81 30.42 -0.13
N ALA A 84 25.48 30.54 -0.20
CA ALA A 84 24.58 29.58 0.43
C ALA A 84 24.65 28.20 -0.24
N TYR A 85 24.75 28.16 -1.57
CA TYR A 85 24.93 26.93 -2.33
C TYR A 85 26.23 26.23 -1.93
N GLU A 86 27.35 26.93 -1.98
CA GLU A 86 28.68 26.39 -1.64
C GLU A 86 28.78 25.93 -0.19
N GLU A 87 28.11 26.61 0.74
CA GLU A 87 28.02 26.14 2.12
C GLU A 87 27.23 24.83 2.23
N MET A 88 26.06 24.73 1.60
CA MET A 88 25.28 23.49 1.63
C MET A 88 25.99 22.31 0.95
N ILE A 89 26.77 22.57 -0.11
CA ILE A 89 27.63 21.53 -0.73
C ILE A 89 28.70 21.06 0.25
N ARG A 90 29.35 21.98 0.98
CA ARG A 90 30.35 21.63 2.00
C ARG A 90 29.77 20.87 3.19
N MET A 91 28.54 21.19 3.60
CA MET A 91 27.83 20.44 4.64
C MET A 91 27.53 19.00 4.21
N GLY A 92 27.38 18.76 2.91
CA GLY A 92 27.24 17.41 2.36
C GLY A 92 25.83 16.80 2.58
N PRO A 93 25.70 15.46 2.61
CA PRO A 93 24.39 14.80 2.53
C PRO A 93 23.39 15.12 3.67
N ILE A 94 23.86 15.63 4.81
CA ILE A 94 22.99 16.02 5.93
C ILE A 94 21.98 17.12 5.55
N VAL A 95 22.26 17.88 4.46
CA VAL A 95 21.35 18.93 3.97
C VAL A 95 20.15 18.36 3.22
N LEU A 96 20.22 17.13 2.71
CA LEU A 96 19.26 16.62 1.73
C LEU A 96 17.82 16.58 2.24
N ASN A 97 17.60 16.17 3.49
CA ASN A 97 16.27 16.12 4.07
C ASN A 97 15.76 17.49 4.53
N PRO A 98 16.51 18.31 5.30
CA PRO A 98 16.05 19.65 5.68
C PRO A 98 15.82 20.61 4.49
N LEU A 99 16.37 20.29 3.32
CA LEU A 99 16.22 21.04 2.07
C LEU A 99 14.93 20.69 1.29
N MET A 100 14.21 19.62 1.66
CA MET A 100 12.99 19.18 0.96
C MET A 100 11.91 20.27 0.78
N PRO A 101 11.64 21.14 1.77
CA PRO A 101 10.68 22.24 1.58
C PRO A 101 11.02 23.18 0.41
N GLY A 102 12.31 23.28 0.04
CA GLY A 102 12.76 24.08 -1.11
C GLY A 102 12.23 23.57 -2.45
N LEU A 103 11.91 22.28 -2.56
CA LEU A 103 11.34 21.70 -3.80
C LEU A 103 9.89 22.12 -4.03
N GLU A 104 9.18 22.42 -2.94
CA GLU A 104 7.77 22.85 -2.96
C GLU A 104 7.63 24.38 -2.89
N SER A 105 8.75 25.11 -2.82
CA SER A 105 8.75 26.57 -2.75
C SER A 105 8.04 27.18 -3.96
N PRO A 106 7.15 28.18 -3.80
CA PRO A 106 6.56 28.88 -4.94
C PRO A 106 7.58 29.68 -5.75
N GLU A 107 8.79 29.89 -5.23
CA GLU A 107 9.84 30.66 -5.87
C GLU A 107 10.72 29.78 -6.79
N PRO A 108 10.78 30.06 -8.11
CA PRO A 108 11.49 29.20 -9.06
C PRO A 108 13.00 29.08 -8.81
N GLU A 109 13.65 30.13 -8.30
CA GLU A 109 15.09 30.11 -8.02
C GLU A 109 15.41 29.22 -6.81
N VAL A 110 14.60 29.28 -5.75
CA VAL A 110 14.72 28.38 -4.59
C VAL A 110 14.57 26.91 -5.02
N GLN A 111 13.57 26.59 -5.84
CA GLN A 111 13.41 25.23 -6.40
C GLN A 111 14.62 24.82 -7.23
N ARG A 112 15.10 25.71 -8.11
CA ARG A 112 16.26 25.45 -8.98
C ARG A 112 17.51 25.15 -8.16
N GLN A 113 17.84 25.97 -7.17
CA GLN A 113 19.04 25.78 -6.32
C GLN A 113 18.93 24.49 -5.50
N THR A 114 17.75 24.21 -4.95
CA THR A 114 17.43 22.97 -4.25
C THR A 114 17.71 21.75 -5.13
N LEU A 115 17.21 21.73 -6.37
CA LEU A 115 17.47 20.65 -7.33
C LEU A 115 18.95 20.54 -7.72
N ARG A 116 19.67 21.68 -7.84
CA ARG A 116 21.12 21.69 -8.11
C ARG A 116 21.90 21.00 -6.99
N ILE A 117 21.55 21.26 -5.73
CA ILE A 117 22.18 20.61 -4.57
C ILE A 117 21.89 19.11 -4.55
N GLN A 118 20.64 18.70 -4.77
CA GLN A 118 20.29 17.28 -4.82
C GLN A 118 21.08 16.51 -5.88
N ARG A 119 21.31 17.13 -7.05
CA ARG A 119 22.13 16.54 -8.12
C ARG A 119 23.61 16.50 -7.74
N ALA A 120 24.16 17.60 -7.24
CA ALA A 120 25.56 17.70 -6.86
C ALA A 120 25.93 16.71 -5.74
N LEU A 121 25.05 16.53 -4.76
CA LEU A 121 25.20 15.58 -3.66
C LEU A 121 24.75 14.15 -4.01
N LYS A 122 24.34 13.90 -5.26
CA LYS A 122 23.91 12.57 -5.73
C LYS A 122 22.86 11.94 -4.81
N ALA A 123 21.80 12.69 -4.49
CA ALA A 123 20.80 12.32 -3.48
C ALA A 123 20.24 10.90 -3.65
N ALA A 124 20.00 10.46 -4.89
CA ALA A 124 19.53 9.10 -5.17
C ALA A 124 20.57 8.02 -4.80
N GLU A 125 21.85 8.23 -5.10
CA GLU A 125 22.92 7.31 -4.69
C GLU A 125 23.07 7.27 -3.16
N TYR A 126 22.94 8.42 -2.50
CA TYR A 126 22.99 8.51 -1.05
C TYR A 126 21.84 7.74 -0.39
N ARG A 127 20.61 7.90 -0.89
CA ARG A 127 19.45 7.12 -0.43
C ARG A 127 19.65 5.62 -0.62
N ASN A 128 20.16 5.19 -1.78
CA ASN A 128 20.48 3.78 -2.00
C ASN A 128 21.47 3.23 -0.98
N LYS A 129 22.44 4.04 -0.53
CA LYS A 129 23.35 3.67 0.57
C LYS A 129 22.63 3.60 1.92
N GLN A 130 21.69 4.50 2.21
CA GLN A 130 20.86 4.40 3.42
C GLN A 130 20.05 3.10 3.43
N HIS A 131 19.37 2.75 2.34
CA HIS A 131 18.67 1.46 2.22
C HIS A 131 19.63 0.27 2.39
N ALA A 132 20.82 0.29 1.78
CA ALA A 132 21.81 -0.77 1.93
C ALA A 132 22.35 -0.89 3.38
N ALA A 133 22.43 0.22 4.12
CA ALA A 133 22.78 0.22 5.54
C ALA A 133 21.67 -0.43 6.37
N LEU A 134 20.40 -0.08 6.13
CA LEU A 134 19.25 -0.69 6.78
C LEU A 134 19.18 -2.21 6.50
N ASP A 135 19.41 -2.61 5.25
CA ASP A 135 19.47 -4.03 4.85
C ASP A 135 20.60 -4.79 5.57
N MET A 136 21.72 -4.13 5.88
CA MET A 136 22.80 -4.73 6.67
C MET A 136 22.38 -4.95 8.13
N LEU A 137 21.81 -3.93 8.76
CA LEU A 137 21.32 -4.02 10.15
C LEU A 137 20.32 -5.17 10.31
N GLU A 138 19.42 -5.31 9.35
CA GLU A 138 18.39 -6.34 9.36
C GLU A 138 18.86 -7.79 9.19
N LYS A 139 20.07 -8.01 8.66
CA LYS A 139 20.62 -9.36 8.51
C LYS A 139 21.13 -9.92 9.83
N GLN A 140 21.36 -9.07 10.82
CA GLN A 140 21.89 -9.47 12.12
C GLN A 140 20.75 -9.79 13.08
N SER A 141 20.82 -10.94 13.74
CA SER A 141 20.00 -11.22 14.92
C SER A 141 20.65 -10.59 16.15
N ALA A 142 19.88 -9.87 16.97
CA ALA A 142 20.29 -9.29 18.26
C ALA A 142 21.37 -8.19 18.16
N LEU A 143 20.96 -7.03 17.62
CA LEU A 143 21.79 -5.82 17.63
C LEU A 143 21.93 -5.22 19.03
N LYS A 144 23.09 -4.63 19.30
CA LYS A 144 23.32 -3.79 20.47
C LYS A 144 22.58 -2.46 20.31
N LEU A 145 22.24 -1.86 21.44
CA LEU A 145 21.51 -0.61 21.50
C LEU A 145 22.20 0.55 20.78
N GLU A 146 23.53 0.65 20.92
CA GLU A 146 24.37 1.63 20.21
C GLU A 146 24.29 1.50 18.69
N GLN A 147 24.07 0.29 18.18
CA GLN A 147 24.00 0.03 16.74
C GLN A 147 22.65 0.45 16.14
N ILE A 148 21.59 0.46 16.96
CA ILE A 148 20.22 0.84 16.55
C ILE A 148 19.85 2.29 16.91
N GLU A 149 20.64 2.96 17.75
CA GLU A 149 20.45 4.36 18.13
C GLU A 149 20.22 5.30 16.94
N PRO A 150 20.99 5.20 15.83
CA PRO A 150 20.76 6.07 14.67
C PRO A 150 19.36 5.91 14.09
N LEU A 151 18.73 4.73 14.18
CA LEU A 151 17.39 4.51 13.67
C LEU A 151 16.36 5.34 14.43
N PHE A 152 16.50 5.43 15.76
CA PHE A 152 15.61 6.25 16.57
C PHE A 152 15.72 7.73 16.21
N GLN A 153 16.95 8.24 16.09
CA GLN A 153 17.22 9.63 15.72
C GLN A 153 16.79 9.96 14.28
N MET A 154 16.98 9.02 13.34
CA MET A 154 16.47 9.17 11.98
C MET A 154 14.94 9.18 11.96
N VAL A 155 14.29 8.40 12.83
CA VAL A 155 12.85 8.55 13.05
C VAL A 155 12.52 9.90 13.73
N GLU A 156 13.40 10.46 14.56
CA GLU A 156 13.32 11.85 15.05
C GLU A 156 13.18 12.89 13.92
N ILE A 157 14.13 12.79 13.00
CA ILE A 157 14.61 13.92 12.19
C ILE A 157 14.29 13.77 10.69
N LEU A 158 14.30 12.54 10.17
CA LEU A 158 14.29 12.26 8.73
C LEU A 158 12.97 11.73 8.18
N GLY A 159 11.99 11.39 9.01
CA GLY A 159 10.67 11.05 8.48
C GLY A 159 9.85 12.26 8.10
N GLU A 160 10.49 13.27 7.51
CA GLU A 160 9.98 14.12 6.43
C GLU A 160 9.62 13.31 5.18
N GLU A 161 10.51 12.37 4.83
CA GLU A 161 10.54 11.71 3.53
C GLU A 161 9.77 10.39 3.53
N ARG A 162 8.68 10.30 2.74
CA ARG A 162 7.74 9.16 2.77
C ARG A 162 8.38 7.80 2.51
N SER A 163 9.33 7.69 1.59
CA SER A 163 10.02 6.44 1.23
C SER A 163 10.91 5.92 2.36
N LEU A 164 11.61 6.81 3.06
CA LEU A 164 12.54 6.43 4.12
C LEU A 164 11.80 6.11 5.43
N ARG A 165 10.66 6.75 5.71
CA ARG A 165 9.81 6.49 6.88
C ARG A 165 9.44 5.00 7.00
N ASP A 166 8.81 4.46 5.96
CA ASP A 166 8.32 3.08 5.95
C ASP A 166 9.48 2.10 6.16
N ARG A 167 10.60 2.35 5.47
CA ARG A 167 11.81 1.52 5.58
C ARG A 167 12.44 1.56 6.99
N LEU A 168 12.50 2.73 7.63
CA LEU A 168 13.01 2.87 9.00
C LEU A 168 12.14 2.12 9.99
N GLN A 169 10.82 2.24 9.86
CA GLN A 169 9.86 1.52 10.68
C GLN A 169 10.01 -0.01 10.54
N GLU A 170 10.10 -0.51 9.30
CA GLU A 170 10.33 -1.94 9.03
C GLU A 170 11.63 -2.45 9.62
N CYS A 171 12.71 -1.66 9.50
CA CYS A 171 14.00 -1.99 10.07
C CYS A 171 13.89 -2.09 11.60
N LEU A 172 13.30 -1.09 12.27
CA LEU A 172 13.06 -1.11 13.72
C LEU A 172 12.26 -2.35 14.17
N LEU A 173 11.17 -2.69 13.46
CA LEU A 173 10.35 -3.87 13.75
C LEU A 173 11.12 -5.19 13.68
N LYS A 174 12.19 -5.24 12.88
CA LYS A 174 12.98 -6.44 12.64
C LYS A 174 14.19 -6.54 13.57
N VAL A 175 14.82 -5.41 13.88
CA VAL A 175 16.08 -5.39 14.65
C VAL A 175 15.87 -5.24 16.15
N LEU A 176 14.74 -4.68 16.59
CA LEU A 176 14.47 -4.52 18.02
C LEU A 176 14.25 -5.88 18.69
N PRO A 177 14.82 -6.08 19.89
CA PRO A 177 14.63 -7.33 20.61
C PRO A 177 13.17 -7.48 21.03
N LYS A 178 12.60 -8.66 20.80
CA LYS A 178 11.25 -9.02 21.26
C LYS A 178 11.29 -9.50 22.72
N THR A 179 11.92 -8.71 23.58
CA THR A 179 12.09 -8.99 25.01
C THR A 179 11.12 -8.13 25.82
N PRO A 180 10.79 -8.52 27.07
CA PRO A 180 10.14 -7.60 28.01
C PRO A 180 11.04 -6.39 28.27
N GLY A 181 10.47 -5.19 28.39
CA GLY A 181 11.21 -3.94 28.60
C GLY A 181 11.44 -3.20 27.28
N SER A 182 10.51 -2.33 26.89
CA SER A 182 10.71 -1.39 25.78
C SER A 182 11.76 -0.35 26.14
N ASP A 183 12.54 0.03 25.14
CA ASP A 183 13.55 1.08 25.31
C ASP A 183 12.91 2.44 25.61
N ILE A 184 13.53 3.24 26.47
CA ILE A 184 13.03 4.57 26.85
C ILE A 184 12.84 5.51 25.64
N ARG A 185 13.64 5.36 24.58
CA ARG A 185 13.48 6.09 23.32
C ARG A 185 12.20 5.70 22.57
N LEU A 186 11.81 4.42 22.62
CA LEU A 186 10.53 4.01 22.04
C LEU A 186 9.36 4.63 22.82
N GLN A 187 9.50 4.78 24.14
CA GLN A 187 8.48 5.45 24.96
C GLN A 187 8.45 6.96 24.71
N SER A 188 9.57 7.61 24.39
CA SER A 188 9.59 9.03 24.00
C SER A 188 8.87 9.25 22.68
N PHE A 189 8.91 8.29 21.75
CA PHE A 189 8.15 8.38 20.49
C PHE A 189 6.66 8.56 20.72
N LEU A 190 6.09 7.88 21.72
CA LEU A 190 4.66 7.99 22.05
C LEU A 190 4.26 9.41 22.51
N LYS A 191 5.22 10.24 22.93
CA LYS A 191 4.98 11.62 23.39
C LYS A 191 5.52 12.67 22.41
N HIS A 192 6.01 12.24 21.25
CA HIS A 192 6.69 13.11 20.31
C HIS A 192 5.73 14.11 19.66
N ARG A 193 6.22 15.31 19.32
CA ARG A 193 5.39 16.37 18.71
C ARG A 193 4.80 15.99 17.36
N TYR A 194 5.54 15.22 16.56
CA TYR A 194 5.11 14.82 15.21
C TYR A 194 4.26 13.55 15.26
N ILE A 195 3.12 13.59 14.55
CA ILE A 195 2.14 12.49 14.47
C ILE A 195 2.81 11.20 14.01
N TRP A 196 3.58 11.25 12.93
CA TRP A 196 4.17 10.06 12.33
C TRP A 196 5.17 9.35 13.28
N VAL A 197 5.91 10.09 14.11
CA VAL A 197 6.82 9.49 15.12
C VAL A 197 6.02 8.74 16.17
N ARG A 198 4.90 9.32 16.62
CA ARG A 198 3.97 8.64 17.54
C ARG A 198 3.40 7.38 16.91
N GLN A 199 3.05 7.41 15.62
CA GLN A 199 2.53 6.27 14.88
C GLN A 199 3.55 5.12 14.78
N VAL A 200 4.82 5.42 14.44
CA VAL A 200 5.92 4.44 14.47
C VAL A 200 6.06 3.87 15.88
N GLY A 201 6.03 4.72 16.91
CA GLY A 201 6.08 4.31 18.30
C GLY A 201 4.97 3.31 18.67
N VAL A 202 3.72 3.60 18.29
CA VAL A 202 2.56 2.73 18.53
C VAL A 202 2.77 1.35 17.90
N GLU A 203 3.13 1.30 16.62
CA GLU A 203 3.22 0.05 15.88
C GLU A 203 4.42 -0.81 16.33
N VAL A 204 5.57 -0.17 16.54
CA VAL A 204 6.78 -0.86 17.02
C VAL A 204 6.57 -1.40 18.42
N LEU A 205 5.98 -0.62 19.32
CA LEU A 205 5.68 -1.06 20.69
C LEU A 205 4.72 -2.26 20.68
N ALA A 206 3.62 -2.17 19.93
CA ALA A 206 2.63 -3.24 19.88
C ALA A 206 3.19 -4.56 19.34
N LYS A 207 4.04 -4.50 18.30
CA LYS A 207 4.57 -5.69 17.64
C LYS A 207 5.81 -6.29 18.32
N CYS A 208 6.68 -5.46 18.89
CA CYS A 208 7.95 -5.92 19.48
C CYS A 208 7.83 -6.13 20.99
N PHE A 209 7.00 -5.34 21.67
CA PHE A 209 6.87 -5.30 23.13
C PHE A 209 5.41 -5.47 23.57
N PRO A 210 4.70 -6.56 23.17
CA PRO A 210 3.28 -6.73 23.45
C PRO A 210 2.94 -6.77 24.95
N ALA A 211 3.91 -7.13 25.82
CA ALA A 211 3.73 -7.08 27.27
C ALA A 211 3.53 -5.65 27.81
N GLU A 212 3.96 -4.64 27.07
CA GLU A 212 3.89 -3.21 27.42
C GLU A 212 2.83 -2.45 26.62
N ILE A 213 1.93 -3.16 25.95
CA ILE A 213 0.84 -2.56 25.17
C ILE A 213 0.00 -1.55 25.97
N LYS A 214 -0.05 -1.65 27.30
CA LYS A 214 -0.71 -0.70 28.21
C LYS A 214 -0.12 0.72 28.12
N LEU A 215 1.13 0.88 27.70
CA LEU A 215 1.73 2.19 27.45
C LEU A 215 1.03 2.97 26.31
N LEU A 216 0.20 2.30 25.51
CA LEU A 216 -0.65 2.95 24.49
C LEU A 216 -1.93 3.55 25.08
N GLU A 217 -2.31 3.23 26.32
CA GLU A 217 -3.55 3.75 26.91
C GLU A 217 -3.63 5.29 26.92
N PRO A 218 -2.58 6.06 27.27
CA PRO A 218 -2.63 7.52 27.20
C PRO A 218 -2.89 8.07 25.79
N LEU A 219 -2.48 7.35 24.74
CA LEU A 219 -2.67 7.75 23.34
C LEU A 219 -4.13 7.62 22.88
N THR A 220 -4.98 6.95 23.63
CA THR A 220 -6.43 6.93 23.38
C THR A 220 -7.08 8.32 23.54
N ALA A 221 -6.38 9.26 24.19
CA ALA A 221 -6.74 10.67 24.34
C ALA A 221 -5.82 11.62 23.54
N ASP A 222 -5.01 11.10 22.59
CA ASP A 222 -4.13 11.94 21.76
C ASP A 222 -4.93 13.00 20.98
N PRO A 223 -4.44 14.23 20.79
CA PRO A 223 -5.13 15.25 20.00
C PRO A 223 -5.38 14.81 18.55
N SER A 224 -4.52 13.98 17.95
CA SER A 224 -4.71 13.44 16.61
C SER A 224 -5.64 12.23 16.61
N THR A 225 -6.73 12.31 15.83
CA THR A 225 -7.65 11.18 15.65
C THR A 225 -6.98 9.96 15.02
N GLU A 226 -5.97 10.16 14.17
CA GLU A 226 -5.19 9.07 13.57
C GLU A 226 -4.41 8.28 14.63
N ILE A 227 -3.80 8.96 15.60
CA ILE A 227 -3.09 8.31 16.69
C ILE A 227 -4.04 7.58 17.63
N ARG A 228 -5.20 8.20 17.95
CA ARG A 228 -6.25 7.51 18.71
C ARG A 228 -6.69 6.21 18.01
N PHE A 229 -6.89 6.26 16.68
CA PHE A 229 -7.25 5.08 15.88
C PHE A 229 -6.21 3.96 16.03
N HIS A 230 -4.93 4.25 15.80
CA HIS A 230 -3.86 3.25 15.90
C HIS A 230 -3.73 2.69 17.31
N ALA A 231 -3.75 3.54 18.34
CA ALA A 231 -3.66 3.11 19.74
C ALA A 231 -4.81 2.17 20.12
N TYR A 232 -6.06 2.55 19.83
CA TYR A 232 -7.21 1.69 20.08
C TYR A 232 -7.11 0.36 19.32
N LEU A 233 -6.73 0.39 18.05
CA LEU A 233 -6.64 -0.83 17.23
C LEU A 233 -5.68 -1.85 17.82
N GLU A 234 -4.48 -1.42 18.25
CA GLU A 234 -3.51 -2.33 18.86
C GLU A 234 -3.97 -2.83 20.25
N LEU A 235 -4.61 -1.99 21.06
CA LEU A 235 -5.20 -2.40 22.35
C LEU A 235 -6.33 -3.43 22.16
N ILE A 236 -7.16 -3.26 21.13
CA ILE A 236 -8.22 -4.23 20.79
C ILE A 236 -7.59 -5.55 20.32
N ARG A 237 -6.52 -5.52 19.52
CA ARG A 237 -5.85 -6.75 19.03
C ARG A 237 -5.28 -7.62 20.13
N VAL A 238 -4.86 -7.04 21.25
CA VAL A 238 -4.41 -7.79 22.44
C VAL A 238 -5.55 -8.24 23.35
N GLY A 239 -6.80 -8.00 22.97
CA GLY A 239 -7.98 -8.53 23.66
C GLY A 239 -8.75 -7.55 24.54
N GLN A 240 -8.41 -6.25 24.56
CA GLN A 240 -9.11 -5.26 25.39
C GLN A 240 -10.47 -4.87 24.78
N LYS A 241 -11.52 -5.62 25.13
CA LYS A 241 -12.90 -5.42 24.61
C LYS A 241 -13.50 -4.06 25.00
N ASP A 242 -13.12 -3.52 26.16
CA ASP A 242 -13.59 -2.22 26.64
C ASP A 242 -13.18 -1.07 25.73
N LYS A 243 -12.16 -1.27 24.88
CA LYS A 243 -11.67 -0.27 23.92
C LYS A 243 -12.49 -0.18 22.63
N VAL A 244 -13.36 -1.16 22.35
CA VAL A 244 -14.11 -1.19 21.08
C VAL A 244 -15.19 -0.10 21.03
N VAL A 245 -15.88 0.21 22.12
CA VAL A 245 -16.90 1.27 22.16
C VAL A 245 -16.28 2.67 21.94
N PRO A 246 -15.19 3.06 22.62
CA PRO A 246 -14.45 4.28 22.32
C PRO A 246 -13.89 4.32 20.88
N PHE A 247 -13.42 3.18 20.36
CA PHE A 247 -12.96 3.08 18.97
C PHE A 247 -14.07 3.36 17.96
N ILE A 248 -15.27 2.78 18.13
CA ILE A 248 -16.45 3.09 17.31
C ILE A 248 -16.81 4.58 17.41
N SER A 249 -16.64 5.18 18.58
CA SER A 249 -16.96 6.60 18.78
C SER A 249 -16.06 7.56 17.96
N LEU A 250 -14.93 7.09 17.42
CA LEU A 250 -14.08 7.91 16.56
C LEU A 250 -14.72 8.29 15.21
N PHE A 251 -15.77 7.59 14.75
CA PHE A 251 -16.47 7.87 13.48
C PHE A 251 -16.91 9.33 13.32
N GLU A 252 -17.34 9.98 14.40
CA GLU A 252 -17.93 11.33 14.35
C GLU A 252 -16.91 12.41 14.00
N ASN A 253 -15.68 12.30 14.50
CA ASN A 253 -14.69 13.38 14.50
C ASN A 253 -13.36 12.97 13.83
N SER A 254 -13.39 11.95 12.98
CA SER A 254 -12.22 11.50 12.22
C SER A 254 -12.27 11.99 10.77
N PRO A 255 -11.10 12.18 10.12
CA PRO A 255 -11.03 12.24 8.66
C PRO A 255 -11.79 11.07 8.03
N PHE A 256 -12.34 11.26 6.84
CA PHE A 256 -13.19 10.26 6.18
C PHE A 256 -12.46 8.95 5.92
N GLU A 257 -11.20 9.03 5.55
CA GLU A 257 -10.32 7.89 5.34
C GLU A 257 -10.18 7.06 6.63
N ILE A 258 -10.05 7.72 7.78
CA ILE A 258 -9.98 7.05 9.08
C ILE A 258 -11.34 6.41 9.43
N ALA A 259 -12.46 7.05 9.09
CA ALA A 259 -13.79 6.47 9.30
C ALA A 259 -13.98 5.18 8.49
N LEU A 260 -13.56 5.16 7.23
CA LEU A 260 -13.56 3.96 6.39
C LEU A 260 -12.66 2.85 6.98
N LEU A 261 -11.51 3.21 7.55
CA LEU A 261 -10.63 2.27 8.24
C LEU A 261 -11.24 1.68 9.51
N ILE A 262 -11.96 2.49 10.30
CA ILE A 262 -12.69 2.03 11.48
C ILE A 262 -13.74 1.01 11.04
N GLU A 263 -14.53 1.33 10.02
CA GLU A 263 -15.53 0.40 9.46
C GLU A 263 -14.87 -0.90 8.97
N ASP A 264 -13.73 -0.84 8.28
CA ASP A 264 -12.97 -2.04 7.87
C ASP A 264 -12.62 -2.93 9.08
N GLN A 265 -12.13 -2.36 10.18
CA GLN A 265 -11.81 -3.14 11.37
C GLN A 265 -13.06 -3.75 12.03
N LEU A 266 -14.17 -3.01 12.11
CA LEU A 266 -15.42 -3.51 12.70
C LEU A 266 -16.05 -4.62 11.85
N CYS A 267 -16.00 -4.48 10.54
CA CYS A 267 -16.41 -5.52 9.61
C CYS A 267 -15.57 -6.79 9.72
N ARG A 268 -14.27 -6.69 10.08
CA ARG A 268 -13.44 -7.87 10.39
C ARG A 268 -13.87 -8.57 11.68
N LEU A 269 -14.38 -7.82 12.66
CA LEU A 269 -14.94 -8.37 13.90
C LEU A 269 -16.32 -8.97 13.69
N TYR A 270 -17.10 -8.41 12.76
CA TYR A 270 -18.47 -8.79 12.46
C TYR A 270 -18.64 -10.29 12.16
N ASP A 271 -19.68 -10.91 12.73
CA ASP A 271 -19.96 -12.35 12.65
C ASP A 271 -21.36 -12.69 12.12
N GLY A 272 -22.17 -11.68 11.76
CA GLY A 272 -23.53 -11.90 11.27
C GLY A 272 -23.65 -11.94 9.75
N GLU A 273 -24.88 -12.10 9.26
CA GLU A 273 -25.17 -12.21 7.82
C GLU A 273 -25.25 -10.84 7.13
N LYS A 274 -25.78 -9.79 7.80
CA LYS A 274 -25.99 -8.45 7.22
C LYS A 274 -25.37 -7.35 8.08
N ILE A 275 -24.37 -6.66 7.51
CA ILE A 275 -23.68 -5.57 8.20
C ILE A 275 -24.68 -4.52 8.70
N PRO A 276 -24.50 -4.03 9.94
CA PRO A 276 -25.44 -3.08 10.55
C PRO A 276 -25.60 -1.79 9.75
N PHE A 277 -24.49 -1.28 9.19
CA PHE A 277 -24.46 -0.07 8.38
C PHE A 277 -23.21 -0.01 7.50
N VAL A 278 -23.33 0.61 6.33
CA VAL A 278 -22.22 0.87 5.40
C VAL A 278 -22.08 2.37 5.20
N LEU A 279 -20.91 2.91 5.52
CA LEU A 279 -20.59 4.31 5.34
C LEU A 279 -20.28 4.60 3.87
N THR A 280 -21.28 5.12 3.14
CA THR A 280 -21.16 5.42 1.70
C THR A 280 -20.91 6.89 1.38
N ALA A 281 -20.99 7.78 2.36
CA ALA A 281 -20.86 9.22 2.16
C ALA A 281 -20.25 9.91 3.37
N ASP A 282 -19.49 10.98 3.13
CA ASP A 282 -18.90 11.82 4.17
C ASP A 282 -19.86 12.92 4.63
N THR A 283 -20.97 12.54 5.27
CA THR A 283 -21.90 13.50 5.90
C THR A 283 -22.05 13.24 7.39
N PRO A 284 -22.33 14.27 8.21
CA PRO A 284 -22.57 14.10 9.64
C PRO A 284 -23.67 13.07 9.95
N GLU A 285 -24.75 13.07 9.16
CA GLU A 285 -25.88 12.14 9.33
C GLU A 285 -25.48 10.70 9.03
N ALA A 286 -24.71 10.48 7.95
CA ALA A 286 -24.21 9.15 7.58
C ALA A 286 -23.27 8.59 8.65
N ARG A 287 -22.37 9.43 9.19
CA ARG A 287 -21.44 9.07 10.27
C ARG A 287 -22.17 8.75 11.57
N GLN A 288 -23.16 9.56 11.95
CA GLN A 288 -23.95 9.33 13.16
C GLN A 288 -24.75 8.01 13.06
N LYS A 289 -25.35 7.72 11.90
CA LYS A 289 -26.04 6.45 11.65
C LYS A 289 -25.09 5.26 11.70
N SER A 290 -23.90 5.38 11.08
CA SER A 290 -22.86 4.33 11.14
C SER A 290 -22.44 4.03 12.58
N LYS A 291 -22.07 5.07 13.34
CA LYS A 291 -21.72 4.94 14.75
C LYS A 291 -22.83 4.26 15.55
N ALA A 292 -24.07 4.73 15.44
CA ALA A 292 -25.20 4.19 16.19
C ALA A 292 -25.44 2.70 15.87
N ALA A 293 -25.38 2.32 14.59
CA ALA A 293 -25.58 0.94 14.16
C ALA A 293 -24.46 0.01 14.65
N TRP A 294 -23.20 0.45 14.59
CA TRP A 294 -22.07 -0.33 15.08
C TRP A 294 -22.04 -0.46 16.60
N LEU A 295 -22.44 0.59 17.34
CA LEU A 295 -22.60 0.53 18.80
C LEU A 295 -23.71 -0.43 19.20
N ASP A 296 -24.87 -0.38 18.55
CA ASP A 296 -25.98 -1.30 18.80
C ASP A 296 -25.56 -2.76 18.56
N TRP A 297 -24.89 -3.04 17.44
CA TRP A 297 -24.37 -4.38 17.16
C TRP A 297 -23.35 -4.84 18.21
N TRP A 298 -22.39 -3.98 18.57
CA TRP A 298 -21.36 -4.32 19.55
C TRP A 298 -21.95 -4.58 20.94
N ASN A 299 -22.90 -3.76 21.39
CA ASN A 299 -23.56 -3.97 22.67
C ASN A 299 -24.34 -5.29 22.74
N LYS A 300 -24.88 -5.77 21.61
CA LYS A 300 -25.61 -7.04 21.52
C LYS A 300 -24.72 -8.27 21.35
N ASN A 301 -23.56 -8.12 20.70
CA ASN A 301 -22.76 -9.26 20.22
C ASN A 301 -21.31 -9.27 20.70
N GLY A 302 -20.75 -8.14 21.13
CA GLY A 302 -19.31 -7.95 21.35
C GLY A 302 -18.68 -8.91 22.36
N GLU A 303 -19.44 -9.37 23.36
CA GLU A 303 -18.95 -10.33 24.36
C GLU A 303 -18.56 -11.69 23.76
N LYS A 304 -19.27 -12.16 22.73
CA LYS A 304 -18.97 -13.44 22.05
C LYS A 304 -17.96 -13.30 20.90
N ILE A 305 -17.66 -12.08 20.44
CA ILE A 305 -16.75 -11.88 19.31
C ILE A 305 -15.29 -12.14 19.73
N PRO A 306 -14.57 -13.04 19.05
CA PRO A 306 -13.14 -13.21 19.26
C PRO A 306 -12.35 -12.09 18.55
N LEU A 307 -11.61 -11.29 19.31
CA LEU A 307 -10.81 -10.17 18.78
C LEU A 307 -9.59 -10.63 17.95
N THR A 308 -9.22 -11.92 18.02
CA THR A 308 -8.17 -12.54 17.18
C THR A 308 -8.45 -12.43 15.68
N ARG A 309 -9.71 -12.19 15.27
CA ARG A 309 -10.11 -11.91 13.88
C ARG A 309 -9.41 -10.70 13.26
N LEU A 310 -8.91 -9.77 14.08
CA LEU A 310 -8.12 -8.61 13.62
C LEU A 310 -6.66 -8.95 13.29
N THR A 311 -6.16 -10.12 13.72
CA THR A 311 -4.73 -10.50 13.67
C THR A 311 -4.41 -11.59 12.64
N SER A 312 -5.40 -12.11 11.92
CA SER A 312 -5.27 -13.29 11.03
C SER A 312 -4.64 -13.03 9.65
N GLU A 313 -4.05 -11.85 9.40
CA GLU A 313 -3.52 -11.45 8.09
C GLU A 313 -1.99 -11.56 8.02
N PRO A 314 -1.40 -11.71 6.82
CA PRO A 314 0.03 -11.52 6.62
C PRO A 314 0.50 -10.17 7.20
N ALA A 315 1.71 -10.15 7.76
CA ALA A 315 2.30 -8.92 8.27
C ALA A 315 2.44 -7.90 7.14
N LEU A 316 1.91 -6.68 7.36
CA LEU A 316 2.10 -5.54 6.45
C LEU A 316 3.59 -5.25 6.23
N ARG A 317 4.11 -5.49 5.02
CA ARG A 317 5.51 -5.27 4.63
C ARG A 317 5.70 -4.18 3.56
N GLY A 318 4.62 -3.56 3.10
CA GLY A 318 4.66 -2.56 2.04
C GLY A 318 5.09 -3.12 0.67
N LEU A 319 5.19 -4.44 0.52
CA LEU A 319 5.64 -5.11 -0.69
C LEU A 319 4.45 -5.42 -1.60
N THR A 320 4.66 -5.31 -2.90
CA THR A 320 3.66 -5.73 -3.91
C THR A 320 4.10 -7.04 -4.52
N LEU A 321 3.38 -8.12 -4.22
CA LEU A 321 3.52 -9.43 -4.85
C LEU A 321 2.78 -9.43 -6.19
N ILE A 322 3.45 -9.90 -7.24
CA ILE A 322 2.94 -9.91 -8.61
C ILE A 322 3.12 -11.32 -9.20
N GLY A 323 2.04 -11.92 -9.68
CA GLY A 323 2.06 -13.10 -10.54
C GLY A 323 1.99 -12.69 -12.00
N GLU A 324 3.05 -12.98 -12.75
CA GLU A 324 3.23 -12.61 -14.14
C GLU A 324 3.27 -13.86 -15.03
N VAL A 325 2.48 -13.84 -16.10
CA VAL A 325 2.45 -14.88 -17.14
C VAL A 325 3.02 -14.35 -18.46
N ASP A 326 3.54 -15.24 -19.29
CA ASP A 326 4.01 -14.95 -20.66
C ASP A 326 5.10 -13.86 -20.74
N GLY A 327 5.87 -13.65 -19.66
CA GLY A 327 7.02 -12.75 -19.65
C GLY A 327 8.25 -13.35 -20.34
N ASN A 328 9.31 -12.55 -20.49
CA ASN A 328 10.63 -13.00 -20.93
C ASN A 328 11.63 -12.91 -19.75
N PRO A 329 12.25 -14.01 -19.28
CA PRO A 329 12.32 -15.36 -19.88
C PRO A 329 11.27 -16.37 -19.37
N GLY A 330 10.09 -15.92 -19.00
CA GLY A 330 8.95 -16.79 -18.72
C GLY A 330 8.09 -16.35 -17.53
N ASN A 331 7.17 -17.22 -17.16
CA ASN A 331 6.27 -17.07 -16.03
C ASN A 331 7.03 -16.95 -14.69
N ARG A 332 6.60 -16.02 -13.84
CA ARG A 332 7.24 -15.77 -12.55
C ARG A 332 6.31 -15.16 -11.52
N VAL A 333 6.68 -15.30 -10.26
CA VAL A 333 6.11 -14.53 -9.16
C VAL A 333 7.21 -13.67 -8.59
N PHE A 334 6.98 -12.39 -8.36
CA PHE A 334 8.01 -11.51 -7.82
C PHE A 334 7.42 -10.45 -6.91
N GLU A 335 8.28 -9.85 -6.10
CA GLU A 335 7.93 -8.74 -5.22
C GLU A 335 8.65 -7.49 -5.63
N VAL A 336 7.94 -6.37 -5.53
CA VAL A 336 8.53 -5.03 -5.63
C VAL A 336 8.26 -4.23 -4.36
N ASP A 337 9.19 -3.36 -4.00
CA ASP A 337 8.99 -2.35 -2.95
C ASP A 337 8.10 -1.19 -3.42
N ARG A 338 7.95 -0.16 -2.57
CA ARG A 338 7.14 1.04 -2.86
C ARG A 338 7.72 1.87 -4.00
N GLU A 339 9.02 1.77 -4.25
CA GLU A 339 9.72 2.41 -5.36
C GLU A 339 9.59 1.61 -6.66
N GLY A 340 8.99 0.42 -6.60
CA GLY A 340 8.80 -0.46 -7.75
C GLY A 340 10.04 -1.30 -8.09
N LYS A 341 11.05 -1.32 -7.22
CA LYS A 341 12.25 -2.14 -7.40
C LYS A 341 11.98 -3.56 -6.93
N LYS A 342 12.38 -4.53 -7.76
CA LYS A 342 12.25 -5.94 -7.46
C LYS A 342 13.13 -6.34 -6.26
N THR A 343 12.51 -6.86 -5.20
CA THR A 343 13.17 -7.30 -3.96
C THR A 343 13.34 -8.81 -3.89
N TRP A 344 12.46 -9.55 -4.57
CA TRP A 344 12.48 -11.02 -4.62
C TRP A 344 11.83 -11.52 -5.90
N GLU A 345 12.24 -12.71 -6.36
CA GLU A 345 11.71 -13.36 -7.57
C GLU A 345 11.71 -14.88 -7.42
N LEU A 346 10.67 -15.50 -7.95
CA LEU A 346 10.50 -16.93 -8.12
C LEU A 346 10.15 -17.23 -9.57
N ARG A 347 10.90 -18.16 -10.16
CA ARG A 347 10.75 -18.61 -11.55
C ARG A 347 10.19 -20.03 -11.60
N ASN A 348 9.98 -20.52 -12.81
CA ASN A 348 9.49 -21.88 -13.08
C ASN A 348 8.09 -22.11 -12.47
N CYS A 349 7.24 -21.10 -12.59
CA CYS A 349 5.81 -21.19 -12.26
C CYS A 349 5.03 -21.53 -13.53
N GLY A 350 4.11 -22.48 -13.48
CA GLY A 350 3.28 -22.91 -14.61
C GLY A 350 2.10 -21.96 -14.87
N GLY A 351 2.36 -20.67 -15.09
CA GLY A 351 1.34 -19.64 -15.32
C GLY A 351 0.67 -19.19 -14.02
N PRO A 352 1.35 -18.38 -13.18
CA PRO A 352 0.82 -17.93 -11.90
C PRO A 352 -0.31 -16.91 -12.08
N VAL A 353 -1.54 -17.39 -12.18
CA VAL A 353 -2.74 -16.55 -12.39
C VAL A 353 -3.39 -16.09 -11.09
N ASP A 354 -2.99 -16.69 -9.97
CA ASP A 354 -3.35 -16.23 -8.63
C ASP A 354 -2.20 -16.52 -7.66
N VAL A 355 -1.97 -15.61 -6.71
CA VAL A 355 -0.91 -15.71 -5.72
C VAL A 355 -1.38 -15.22 -4.36
N GLN A 356 -1.00 -15.92 -3.29
CA GLN A 356 -1.27 -15.52 -1.92
C GLN A 356 -0.01 -15.70 -1.06
N ALA A 357 0.44 -14.61 -0.44
CA ALA A 357 1.44 -14.68 0.61
C ALA A 357 0.85 -15.32 1.88
N LEU A 358 1.53 -16.33 2.42
CA LEU A 358 1.08 -17.05 3.60
C LEU A 358 1.80 -16.57 4.87
N PRO A 359 1.20 -16.71 6.07
CA PRO A 359 1.80 -16.26 7.33
C PRO A 359 3.16 -16.90 7.66
N ASN A 360 3.43 -18.10 7.17
CA ASN A 360 4.70 -18.80 7.33
C ASN A 360 5.81 -18.29 6.37
N GLY A 361 5.50 -17.32 5.51
CA GLY A 361 6.41 -16.77 4.50
C GLY A 361 6.44 -17.55 3.19
N ASN A 362 5.66 -18.62 3.04
CA ASN A 362 5.48 -19.32 1.77
C ASN A 362 4.51 -18.58 0.86
N ILE A 363 4.50 -18.95 -0.43
CA ILE A 363 3.58 -18.43 -1.43
C ILE A 363 2.70 -19.57 -1.94
N LEU A 364 1.38 -19.39 -1.88
CA LEU A 364 0.41 -20.24 -2.57
C LEU A 364 0.21 -19.70 -3.98
N ILE A 365 0.27 -20.57 -4.99
CA ILE A 365 0.24 -20.19 -6.41
C ILE A 365 -0.76 -21.07 -7.15
N ALA A 366 -1.73 -20.46 -7.84
CA ALA A 366 -2.54 -21.14 -8.84
C ALA A 366 -1.80 -21.12 -10.17
N GLU A 367 -1.35 -22.30 -10.63
CA GLU A 367 -0.54 -22.45 -11.84
C GLU A 367 -1.42 -22.95 -13.00
N TYR A 368 -1.92 -22.01 -13.79
CA TYR A 368 -2.90 -22.24 -14.86
C TYR A 368 -2.43 -23.27 -15.89
N TYR A 369 -1.25 -23.09 -16.47
CA TYR A 369 -0.73 -23.94 -17.57
C TYR A 369 -0.36 -25.35 -17.13
N THR A 370 -0.18 -25.58 -15.82
CA THR A 370 0.13 -26.90 -15.26
C THR A 370 -1.02 -27.53 -14.46
N SER A 371 -2.19 -26.88 -14.47
CA SER A 371 -3.44 -27.39 -13.87
C SER A 371 -3.28 -27.83 -12.42
N GLN A 372 -2.55 -27.04 -11.62
CA GLN A 372 -2.25 -27.35 -10.22
C GLN A 372 -2.21 -26.10 -9.35
N VAL A 373 -2.29 -26.30 -8.04
CA VAL A 373 -1.93 -25.29 -7.04
C VAL A 373 -0.71 -25.78 -6.28
N THR A 374 0.29 -24.91 -6.08
CA THR A 374 1.45 -25.22 -5.25
C THR A 374 1.59 -24.25 -4.09
N GLU A 375 2.07 -24.74 -2.95
CA GLU A 375 2.67 -23.91 -1.92
C GLU A 375 4.19 -24.03 -2.08
N ARG A 376 4.85 -22.90 -2.29
CA ARG A 376 6.31 -22.85 -2.47
C ARG A 376 6.95 -22.00 -1.38
N ASN A 377 8.10 -22.45 -0.89
CA ASN A 377 8.90 -21.62 0.01
C ASN A 377 9.62 -20.49 -0.78
N ARG A 378 10.30 -19.60 -0.06
CA ARG A 378 11.02 -18.45 -0.67
C ARG A 378 12.22 -18.83 -1.54
N LYS A 379 12.71 -20.07 -1.46
CA LYS A 379 13.75 -20.64 -2.34
C LYS A 379 13.16 -21.22 -3.63
N GLY A 380 11.86 -21.47 -3.65
CA GLY A 380 11.12 -22.05 -4.77
C GLY A 380 10.81 -23.53 -4.64
N ASP A 381 11.17 -24.18 -3.54
CA ASP A 381 10.83 -25.58 -3.31
C ASP A 381 9.31 -25.71 -3.11
N ILE A 382 8.71 -26.68 -3.78
CA ILE A 382 7.30 -27.04 -3.58
C ILE A 382 7.19 -27.81 -2.27
N VAL A 383 6.55 -27.23 -1.26
CA VAL A 383 6.33 -27.84 0.06
C VAL A 383 4.93 -28.45 0.19
N TRP A 384 4.03 -28.09 -0.70
CA TRP A 384 2.72 -28.74 -0.86
C TRP A 384 2.23 -28.56 -2.30
N LYS A 385 1.48 -29.53 -2.79
CA LYS A 385 0.86 -29.51 -4.12
C LYS A 385 -0.56 -30.04 -4.04
N SER A 386 -1.48 -29.45 -4.80
CA SER A 386 -2.86 -29.93 -4.86
C SER A 386 -2.96 -31.31 -5.53
N PRO A 387 -4.01 -32.08 -5.21
CA PRO A 387 -4.44 -33.19 -6.06
C PRO A 387 -4.77 -32.74 -7.49
N PRO A 388 -4.94 -33.69 -8.44
CA PRO A 388 -5.42 -33.38 -9.77
C PRO A 388 -6.75 -32.60 -9.75
N LEU A 389 -6.78 -31.47 -10.44
CA LEU A 389 -7.92 -30.54 -10.42
C LEU A 389 -8.97 -30.83 -11.51
N GLY A 390 -8.63 -31.61 -12.54
CA GLY A 390 -9.51 -31.86 -13.68
C GLY A 390 -9.72 -30.66 -14.62
N GLY A 391 -8.95 -29.59 -14.44
CA GLY A 391 -9.00 -28.38 -15.26
C GLY A 391 -7.89 -27.38 -14.86
N ASN A 392 -7.75 -26.29 -15.62
CA ASN A 392 -6.80 -25.23 -15.30
C ASN A 392 -7.24 -24.47 -14.05
N ALA A 393 -6.34 -24.31 -13.08
CA ALA A 393 -6.61 -23.53 -11.87
C ALA A 393 -6.79 -22.06 -12.23
N THR A 394 -7.88 -21.44 -11.78
CA THR A 394 -8.17 -20.02 -12.00
C THR A 394 -7.93 -19.17 -10.75
N SER A 395 -8.11 -19.75 -9.56
CA SER A 395 -7.83 -19.09 -8.29
C SER A 395 -7.58 -20.10 -7.17
N ALA A 396 -6.84 -19.67 -6.15
CA ALA A 396 -6.58 -20.47 -4.96
C ALA A 396 -6.48 -19.60 -3.70
N GLN A 397 -7.03 -20.09 -2.59
CA GLN A 397 -6.99 -19.43 -1.29
C GLN A 397 -6.71 -20.45 -0.19
N ARG A 398 -5.65 -20.21 0.59
CA ARG A 398 -5.42 -20.87 1.87
C ARG A 398 -6.39 -20.26 2.88
N LEU A 399 -7.22 -21.12 3.47
CA LEU A 399 -8.19 -20.76 4.50
C LEU A 399 -7.55 -20.75 5.90
N PRO A 400 -8.13 -20.03 6.87
CA PRO A 400 -7.60 -19.96 8.24
C PRO A 400 -7.48 -21.33 8.95
N ASN A 401 -8.33 -22.29 8.61
CA ASN A 401 -8.27 -23.67 9.12
C ASN A 401 -7.14 -24.50 8.49
N GLY A 402 -6.40 -23.94 7.52
CA GLY A 402 -5.33 -24.61 6.80
C GLY A 402 -5.76 -25.31 5.51
N ASN A 403 -7.06 -25.43 5.22
CA ASN A 403 -7.55 -25.98 3.96
C ASN A 403 -7.21 -25.07 2.77
N THR A 404 -7.23 -25.62 1.56
CA THR A 404 -7.07 -24.85 0.32
C THR A 404 -8.40 -24.86 -0.45
N LEU A 405 -8.99 -23.69 -0.66
CA LEU A 405 -10.08 -23.49 -1.61
C LEU A 405 -9.48 -23.21 -2.99
N VAL A 406 -9.97 -23.88 -4.02
CA VAL A 406 -9.44 -23.83 -5.39
C VAL A 406 -10.61 -23.74 -6.38
N SER A 407 -10.48 -22.93 -7.42
CA SER A 407 -11.38 -22.96 -8.56
C SER A 407 -10.66 -23.34 -9.85
N THR A 408 -11.39 -24.01 -10.74
CA THR A 408 -11.11 -24.09 -12.18
C THR A 408 -12.24 -23.40 -12.93
N HIS A 409 -12.14 -23.27 -14.25
CA HIS A 409 -13.26 -22.74 -15.06
C HIS A 409 -14.57 -23.53 -14.90
N GLN A 410 -14.50 -24.79 -14.49
CA GLN A 410 -15.64 -25.72 -14.41
C GLN A 410 -16.18 -25.92 -12.99
N GLY A 411 -15.48 -25.48 -11.93
CA GLY A 411 -15.97 -25.72 -10.59
C GLY A 411 -15.06 -25.26 -9.46
N VAL A 412 -15.56 -25.42 -8.24
CA VAL A 412 -14.87 -25.11 -6.99
C VAL A 412 -14.62 -26.38 -6.20
N MET A 413 -13.48 -26.43 -5.51
CA MET A 413 -13.04 -27.54 -4.69
C MET A 413 -12.39 -27.02 -3.43
N GLU A 414 -12.54 -27.75 -2.33
CA GLU A 414 -11.77 -27.52 -1.11
C GLU A 414 -10.94 -28.77 -0.80
N PHE A 415 -9.69 -28.59 -0.37
CA PHE A 415 -8.80 -29.67 0.03
C PHE A 415 -8.30 -29.43 1.45
N ASP A 416 -8.24 -30.48 2.26
CA ASP A 416 -7.50 -30.40 3.52
C ASP A 416 -5.98 -30.38 3.29
N ARG A 417 -5.21 -30.26 4.38
CA ARG A 417 -3.74 -30.24 4.33
C ARG A 417 -3.13 -31.53 3.77
N SER A 418 -3.81 -32.66 3.89
CA SER A 418 -3.36 -33.95 3.33
C SER A 418 -3.64 -34.08 1.83
N GLY A 419 -4.44 -33.17 1.26
CA GLY A 419 -4.90 -33.23 -0.12
C GLY A 419 -6.21 -34.02 -0.28
N LYS A 420 -6.92 -34.33 0.80
CA LYS A 420 -8.26 -34.93 0.68
C LYS A 420 -9.26 -33.86 0.24
N ARG A 421 -10.04 -34.15 -0.80
CA ARG A 421 -11.14 -33.27 -1.24
C ARG A 421 -12.26 -33.27 -0.20
N LEU A 422 -12.76 -32.07 0.12
CA LEU A 422 -13.77 -31.81 1.13
C LEU A 422 -15.04 -31.25 0.49
N GLY A 423 -16.18 -31.81 0.89
CA GLY A 423 -17.52 -31.35 0.50
C GLY A 423 -17.80 -31.43 -1.00
N GLU A 424 -19.03 -31.08 -1.35
CA GLU A 424 -19.44 -30.86 -2.73
C GLU A 424 -19.81 -29.38 -2.91
N PHE A 425 -19.44 -28.83 -4.06
CA PHE A 425 -19.90 -27.52 -4.50
C PHE A 425 -20.99 -27.74 -5.54
N PRO A 426 -22.01 -26.86 -5.58
CA PRO A 426 -23.08 -26.96 -6.56
C PRO A 426 -22.54 -26.74 -7.97
N ASN A 427 -23.30 -27.19 -8.96
CA ASN A 427 -23.00 -26.85 -10.34
C ASN A 427 -23.22 -25.34 -10.54
N LEU A 428 -22.19 -24.65 -11.02
CA LEU A 428 -22.21 -23.20 -11.22
C LEU A 428 -22.40 -22.89 -12.70
N PRO A 429 -23.28 -21.95 -13.06
CA PRO A 429 -23.76 -21.79 -14.44
C PRO A 429 -22.75 -21.16 -15.41
N ASN A 430 -21.59 -20.69 -14.93
CA ASN A 430 -20.70 -19.77 -15.64
C ASN A 430 -19.24 -20.24 -15.60
N GLN A 431 -18.42 -19.77 -16.55
CA GLN A 431 -16.96 -19.88 -16.50
C GLN A 431 -16.43 -19.13 -15.28
N ILE A 432 -15.70 -19.81 -14.39
CA ILE A 432 -15.24 -19.27 -13.12
C ILE A 432 -13.83 -18.68 -13.23
N TYR A 433 -13.67 -17.41 -12.90
CA TYR A 433 -12.38 -16.71 -12.97
C TYR A 433 -11.71 -16.53 -11.61
N GLN A 434 -12.49 -16.40 -10.54
CA GLN A 434 -11.94 -16.24 -9.19
C GLN A 434 -12.90 -16.79 -8.14
N VAL A 435 -12.35 -17.36 -7.07
CA VAL A 435 -13.09 -17.76 -5.88
C VAL A 435 -12.50 -17.11 -4.63
N HIS A 436 -13.34 -16.72 -3.69
CA HIS A 436 -12.92 -16.21 -2.40
C HIS A 436 -13.90 -16.64 -1.31
N ARG A 437 -13.40 -17.19 -0.21
CA ARG A 437 -14.17 -17.36 1.03
C ARG A 437 -13.83 -16.24 2.00
N ASP A 438 -14.87 -15.55 2.44
CA ASP A 438 -14.75 -14.48 3.41
C ASP A 438 -14.60 -15.02 4.86
N LYS A 439 -14.47 -14.10 5.81
CA LYS A 439 -14.27 -14.44 7.24
C LYS A 439 -15.50 -15.04 7.91
N ARG A 440 -16.69 -14.91 7.30
CA ARG A 440 -17.94 -15.51 7.79
C ARG A 440 -18.12 -16.94 7.26
N GLY A 441 -17.28 -17.35 6.31
CA GLY A 441 -17.35 -18.65 5.67
C GLY A 441 -18.18 -18.65 4.39
N HIS A 442 -18.73 -17.51 3.98
CA HIS A 442 -19.44 -17.40 2.70
C HIS A 442 -18.44 -17.50 1.56
N THR A 443 -18.77 -18.25 0.53
CA THR A 443 -17.95 -18.38 -0.68
C THR A 443 -18.52 -17.53 -1.79
N PHE A 444 -17.68 -16.70 -2.39
CA PHE A 444 -18.00 -15.86 -3.54
C PHE A 444 -17.26 -16.40 -4.76
N VAL A 445 -18.00 -16.58 -5.86
CA VAL A 445 -17.48 -17.12 -7.11
C VAL A 445 -17.77 -16.14 -8.24
N LEU A 446 -16.72 -15.55 -8.78
CA LEU A 446 -16.82 -14.66 -9.93
C LEU A 446 -16.88 -15.48 -11.21
N GLY A 447 -18.00 -15.36 -11.92
CA GLY A 447 -18.21 -15.94 -13.24
C GLY A 447 -18.21 -14.90 -14.36
N ASP A 448 -18.56 -15.34 -15.57
CA ASP A 448 -18.62 -14.48 -16.76
C ASP A 448 -19.71 -13.40 -16.75
N SER A 449 -20.77 -13.60 -15.96
CA SER A 449 -21.96 -12.73 -15.97
C SER A 449 -22.55 -12.49 -14.57
N GLY A 450 -21.89 -12.99 -13.53
CA GLY A 450 -22.38 -12.86 -12.16
C GLY A 450 -21.32 -13.15 -11.10
N LEU A 451 -21.52 -12.57 -9.92
CA LEU A 451 -20.84 -12.95 -8.70
C LEU A 451 -21.81 -13.79 -7.85
N THR A 452 -21.57 -15.11 -7.80
CA THR A 452 -22.41 -16.03 -7.03
C THR A 452 -21.94 -16.11 -5.59
N GLU A 453 -22.86 -15.91 -4.64
CA GLU A 453 -22.62 -16.06 -3.21
C GLU A 453 -23.20 -17.40 -2.72
N LEU A 454 -22.38 -18.16 -2.00
CA LEU A 454 -22.74 -19.40 -1.34
C LEU A 454 -22.59 -19.25 0.17
N ASP A 455 -23.49 -19.89 0.92
CA ASP A 455 -23.40 -19.97 2.37
C ASP A 455 -22.24 -20.89 2.82
N PRO A 456 -21.94 -20.98 4.13
CA PRO A 456 -20.88 -21.85 4.64
C PRO A 456 -21.09 -23.36 4.40
N SER A 457 -22.30 -23.77 4.01
CA SER A 457 -22.62 -25.14 3.61
C SER A 457 -22.51 -25.37 2.09
N ASN A 458 -21.98 -24.39 1.36
CA ASN A 458 -21.88 -24.34 -0.11
C ASN A 458 -23.24 -24.30 -0.83
N LYS A 459 -24.32 -23.86 -0.20
CA LYS A 459 -25.59 -23.64 -0.90
C LYS A 459 -25.60 -22.28 -1.55
N ILE A 460 -26.04 -22.19 -2.81
CA ILE A 460 -26.21 -20.91 -3.51
C ILE A 460 -27.27 -20.08 -2.77
N LEU A 461 -26.87 -18.89 -2.32
CA LEU A 461 -27.76 -17.89 -1.73
C LEU A 461 -28.33 -16.97 -2.80
N ARG A 462 -27.47 -16.46 -3.68
CA ARG A 462 -27.83 -15.52 -4.75
C ARG A 462 -26.73 -15.41 -5.79
N THR A 463 -27.06 -14.78 -6.91
CA THR A 463 -26.09 -14.31 -7.90
C THR A 463 -26.30 -12.82 -8.14
N ILE A 464 -25.25 -12.04 -7.89
CA ILE A 464 -25.24 -10.60 -8.10
C ILE A 464 -24.91 -10.35 -9.58
N PRO A 465 -25.77 -9.65 -10.33
CA PRO A 465 -25.52 -9.38 -11.73
C PRO A 465 -24.32 -8.42 -11.89
N ILE A 466 -23.46 -8.71 -12.85
CA ILE A 466 -22.33 -7.85 -13.24
C ILE A 466 -22.27 -7.75 -14.77
N ALA A 467 -21.51 -6.77 -15.27
CA ALA A 467 -21.24 -6.69 -16.71
C ALA A 467 -20.51 -7.95 -17.21
N LYS A 468 -20.88 -8.42 -18.41
CA LYS A 468 -20.30 -9.63 -18.99
C LYS A 468 -18.79 -9.50 -19.21
N MET A 469 -18.05 -10.47 -18.72
CA MET A 469 -16.61 -10.61 -18.90
C MET A 469 -16.28 -11.33 -20.22
N GLN A 470 -15.09 -11.05 -20.76
CA GLN A 470 -14.56 -11.61 -21.99
C GLN A 470 -13.30 -12.45 -21.71
N GLY A 471 -13.45 -13.48 -20.88
CA GLY A 471 -12.44 -14.52 -20.69
C GLY A 471 -11.65 -14.45 -19.38
N TRP A 472 -11.69 -13.34 -18.63
CA TRP A 472 -11.13 -13.28 -17.28
C TRP A 472 -11.87 -12.25 -16.40
N GLY A 473 -11.43 -12.07 -15.16
CA GLY A 473 -11.92 -11.01 -14.29
C GLY A 473 -11.34 -11.13 -12.89
N GLY A 474 -11.42 -10.03 -12.14
CA GLY A 474 -10.99 -10.00 -10.74
C GLY A 474 -12.07 -9.42 -9.84
N PHE A 475 -12.08 -9.82 -8.58
CA PHE A 475 -12.88 -9.16 -7.57
C PHE A 475 -12.21 -9.15 -6.19
N GLN A 476 -12.72 -8.27 -5.34
CA GLN A 476 -12.46 -8.28 -3.91
C GLN A 476 -13.77 -8.05 -3.14
N VAL A 477 -14.01 -8.89 -2.14
CA VAL A 477 -15.05 -8.64 -1.13
C VAL A 477 -14.55 -7.53 -0.22
N LEU A 478 -15.28 -6.43 -0.15
CA LEU A 478 -14.96 -5.32 0.72
C LEU A 478 -15.56 -5.54 2.11
N PRO A 479 -14.99 -4.95 3.16
CA PRO A 479 -15.45 -5.14 4.52
C PRO A 479 -16.91 -4.76 4.71
N ASN A 480 -17.36 -3.73 4.00
CA ASN A 480 -18.74 -3.25 3.97
C ASN A 480 -19.72 -4.15 3.17
N GLN A 481 -19.32 -5.36 2.75
CA GLN A 481 -20.08 -6.26 1.88
C GLN A 481 -20.42 -5.69 0.49
N HIS A 482 -19.73 -4.63 0.06
CA HIS A 482 -19.66 -4.29 -1.35
C HIS A 482 -18.61 -5.15 -2.03
N PHE A 483 -18.58 -5.06 -3.35
CA PHE A 483 -17.66 -5.81 -4.18
C PHE A 483 -16.94 -4.86 -5.11
N LEU A 484 -15.61 -4.87 -5.03
CA LEU A 484 -14.80 -4.22 -6.03
C LEU A 484 -14.59 -5.22 -7.18
N ILE A 485 -15.14 -4.93 -8.36
CA ILE A 485 -15.11 -5.78 -9.55
C ILE A 485 -14.20 -5.16 -10.60
N GLY A 486 -13.22 -5.92 -11.07
CA GLY A 486 -12.37 -5.59 -12.21
C GLY A 486 -12.87 -6.27 -13.46
N TYR A 487 -13.08 -5.48 -14.52
CA TYR A 487 -13.67 -5.94 -15.77
C TYR A 487 -12.59 -6.26 -16.80
N TYR A 488 -12.63 -7.49 -17.31
CA TYR A 488 -11.89 -7.91 -18.50
C TYR A 488 -12.87 -7.96 -19.68
N ASN A 489 -13.21 -6.80 -20.22
CA ASN A 489 -14.10 -6.65 -21.37
C ASN A 489 -13.83 -5.30 -22.04
N SER A 490 -14.46 -5.05 -23.19
CA SER A 490 -14.25 -3.82 -23.97
C SER A 490 -14.58 -2.51 -23.24
N ALA A 491 -15.26 -2.54 -22.09
CA ALA A 491 -15.53 -1.33 -21.32
C ALA A 491 -14.31 -0.86 -20.52
N ASN A 492 -13.34 -1.76 -20.25
CA ASN A 492 -12.11 -1.57 -19.49
C ASN A 492 -12.27 -0.78 -18.18
N GLY A 493 -11.99 -1.40 -17.03
CA GLY A 493 -12.09 -0.66 -15.78
C GLY A 493 -12.42 -1.51 -14.57
N TYR A 494 -12.83 -0.81 -13.52
CA TYR A 494 -13.34 -1.44 -12.32
C TYR A 494 -14.48 -0.61 -11.71
N ALA A 495 -15.32 -1.26 -10.92
CA ALA A 495 -16.41 -0.63 -10.20
C ALA A 495 -16.53 -1.19 -8.79
N GLU A 496 -16.92 -0.34 -7.84
CA GLU A 496 -17.46 -0.81 -6.57
C GLU A 496 -18.97 -0.95 -6.73
N VAL A 497 -19.49 -2.15 -6.49
CA VAL A 497 -20.92 -2.47 -6.59
C VAL A 497 -21.48 -2.87 -5.24
N ASP A 498 -22.73 -2.49 -4.99
CA ASP A 498 -23.46 -2.93 -3.80
C ASP A 498 -23.94 -4.39 -3.93
N ALA A 499 -24.65 -4.85 -2.89
CA ALA A 499 -25.17 -6.21 -2.81
C ALA A 499 -26.27 -6.55 -3.85
N THR A 500 -26.74 -5.57 -4.63
CA THR A 500 -27.69 -5.73 -5.74
C THR A 500 -27.01 -5.71 -7.11
N GLY A 501 -25.71 -5.38 -7.16
CA GLY A 501 -24.94 -5.21 -8.39
C GLY A 501 -24.99 -3.77 -8.94
N LYS A 502 -25.59 -2.83 -8.21
CA LYS A 502 -25.59 -1.42 -8.60
C LYS A 502 -24.21 -0.82 -8.35
N ALA A 503 -23.65 -0.19 -9.37
CA ALA A 503 -22.39 0.54 -9.24
C ALA A 503 -22.57 1.80 -8.37
N LEU A 504 -21.73 1.91 -7.34
CA LEU A 504 -21.62 3.08 -6.46
C LEU A 504 -20.43 3.97 -6.84
N PHE A 505 -19.38 3.35 -7.37
CA PHE A 505 -18.21 4.02 -7.92
C PHE A 505 -17.77 3.28 -9.18
N GLU A 506 -17.32 4.02 -10.19
CA GLU A 506 -16.80 3.44 -11.43
C GLU A 506 -15.57 4.19 -11.93
N HIS A 507 -14.54 3.45 -12.33
CA HIS A 507 -13.46 3.95 -13.16
C HIS A 507 -13.48 3.18 -14.49
N LYS A 508 -14.03 3.82 -15.52
CA LYS A 508 -14.17 3.28 -16.88
C LYS A 508 -13.07 3.79 -17.80
N ASN A 509 -12.93 3.15 -18.96
CA ASN A 509 -12.02 3.52 -20.04
C ASN A 509 -10.58 3.67 -19.57
N ILE A 510 -10.14 2.82 -18.62
CA ILE A 510 -8.71 2.67 -18.38
C ILE A 510 -8.10 1.95 -19.59
N ASN A 511 -6.82 2.17 -19.85
CA ASN A 511 -6.21 1.68 -21.10
C ASN A 511 -6.08 0.16 -21.18
N PHE A 512 -6.47 -0.58 -20.14
CA PHE A 512 -6.25 -2.03 -20.05
C PHE A 512 -7.39 -2.78 -19.33
N GLU A 513 -7.52 -4.06 -19.66
CA GLU A 513 -8.41 -4.99 -18.98
C GLU A 513 -7.88 -5.36 -17.60
N VAL A 514 -8.78 -5.54 -16.63
CA VAL A 514 -8.40 -5.86 -15.25
C VAL A 514 -8.43 -7.36 -15.01
N THR A 515 -7.28 -7.96 -14.73
CA THR A 515 -7.16 -9.38 -14.33
C THR A 515 -7.30 -9.57 -12.84
N ARG A 516 -6.80 -8.62 -12.05
CA ARG A 516 -6.85 -8.64 -10.58
C ARG A 516 -6.79 -7.23 -10.02
N LEU A 517 -7.35 -7.03 -8.84
CA LEU A 517 -7.39 -5.74 -8.16
C LEU A 517 -7.46 -5.87 -6.65
N GLN A 518 -7.03 -4.81 -5.96
CA GLN A 518 -7.08 -4.70 -4.51
C GLN A 518 -7.34 -3.25 -4.09
N LYS A 519 -8.43 -3.03 -3.36
CA LYS A 519 -8.67 -1.83 -2.55
C LYS A 519 -7.69 -1.81 -1.40
N MET A 520 -6.90 -0.74 -1.35
CA MET A 520 -5.91 -0.49 -0.32
C MET A 520 -6.54 0.25 0.87
N ARG A 521 -5.90 0.12 2.04
CA ARG A 521 -6.35 0.76 3.29
C ARG A 521 -6.47 2.29 3.19
N ASN A 522 -5.63 2.92 2.38
CA ASN A 522 -5.69 4.37 2.12
C ASN A 522 -6.81 4.77 1.13
N GLY A 523 -7.66 3.84 0.71
CA GLY A 523 -8.74 4.08 -0.26
C GLY A 523 -8.32 3.96 -1.73
N ASN A 524 -7.03 3.85 -2.02
CA ASN A 524 -6.53 3.65 -3.39
C ASN A 524 -6.89 2.27 -3.93
N VAL A 525 -6.81 2.09 -5.24
CA VAL A 525 -7.07 0.81 -5.91
C VAL A 525 -5.83 0.41 -6.72
N LEU A 526 -5.23 -0.72 -6.34
CA LEU A 526 -4.16 -1.37 -7.07
C LEU A 526 -4.78 -2.33 -8.10
N VAL A 527 -4.28 -2.28 -9.35
CA VAL A 527 -4.88 -2.98 -10.49
C VAL A 527 -3.78 -3.64 -11.33
N ALA A 528 -3.99 -4.90 -11.70
CA ALA A 528 -3.19 -5.62 -12.69
C ALA A 528 -3.81 -5.44 -14.08
N GLY A 529 -3.04 -4.89 -15.03
CA GLY A 529 -3.46 -4.79 -16.42
C GLY A 529 -3.22 -6.10 -17.16
N GLY A 530 -4.25 -6.90 -17.42
CA GLY A 530 -4.06 -8.22 -18.03
C GLY A 530 -3.40 -8.20 -19.40
N ASN A 531 -3.77 -7.25 -20.27
CA ASN A 531 -3.21 -7.13 -21.62
C ASN A 531 -2.21 -5.98 -21.75
N HIS A 532 -1.85 -5.36 -20.63
CA HIS A 532 -0.86 -4.30 -20.60
C HIS A 532 0.17 -4.69 -19.57
N ASN A 533 1.44 -4.68 -19.95
CA ASN A 533 2.50 -5.16 -19.07
C ASN A 533 2.80 -4.13 -17.95
N GLU A 534 1.81 -3.84 -17.11
CA GLU A 534 1.90 -2.92 -15.99
C GLU A 534 0.91 -3.25 -14.86
N VAL A 535 1.32 -2.90 -13.64
CA VAL A 535 0.49 -2.82 -12.45
C VAL A 535 0.39 -1.35 -12.06
N VAL A 536 -0.81 -0.87 -11.76
CA VAL A 536 -1.10 0.55 -11.53
C VAL A 536 -1.89 0.74 -10.25
N GLU A 537 -1.54 1.77 -9.47
CA GLU A 537 -2.33 2.23 -8.34
C GLU A 537 -3.02 3.56 -8.68
N PHE A 538 -4.33 3.59 -8.50
CA PHE A 538 -5.15 4.78 -8.67
C PHE A 538 -5.59 5.33 -7.32
N ASP A 539 -5.54 6.65 -7.16
CA ASP A 539 -6.18 7.33 -6.04
C ASP A 539 -7.72 7.42 -6.20
N SER A 540 -8.40 7.97 -5.20
CA SER A 540 -9.85 8.19 -5.22
C SER A 540 -10.30 9.16 -6.33
N ASN A 541 -9.40 9.99 -6.85
CA ASN A 541 -9.62 10.90 -7.98
C ASN A 541 -9.28 10.26 -9.34
N LYS A 542 -9.04 8.94 -9.38
CA LYS A 542 -8.72 8.17 -10.59
C LYS A 542 -7.37 8.56 -11.22
N LYS A 543 -6.48 9.18 -10.45
CA LYS A 543 -5.12 9.52 -10.91
C LYS A 543 -4.16 8.39 -10.57
N VAL A 544 -3.24 8.13 -11.49
CA VAL A 544 -2.13 7.20 -11.26
C VAL A 544 -1.18 7.82 -10.23
N VAL A 545 -1.04 7.15 -9.09
CA VAL A 545 -0.12 7.56 -8.01
C VAL A 545 1.07 6.63 -7.86
N TRP A 546 1.00 5.43 -8.44
CA TRP A 546 2.10 4.48 -8.49
C TRP A 546 1.92 3.55 -9.69
N LYS A 547 3.02 3.09 -10.28
CA LYS A 547 3.00 2.09 -11.35
C LYS A 547 4.30 1.31 -11.42
N VAL A 548 4.21 0.07 -11.91
CA VAL A 548 5.36 -0.79 -12.22
C VAL A 548 5.10 -1.49 -13.56
N ALA A 549 6.08 -1.42 -14.45
CA ALA A 549 6.08 -2.20 -15.67
C ALA A 549 6.45 -3.67 -15.38
N THR A 550 5.84 -4.57 -16.12
CA THR A 550 6.11 -6.01 -16.12
C THR A 550 6.71 -6.39 -17.47
N GLU A 551 7.32 -7.58 -17.57
CA GLU A 551 7.82 -8.10 -18.85
C GLU A 551 6.73 -8.91 -19.57
N GLY A 552 5.86 -9.53 -18.78
CA GLY A 552 4.68 -10.26 -19.23
C GLY A 552 3.40 -9.67 -18.67
N ARG A 553 2.32 -10.43 -18.80
CA ARG A 553 0.98 -10.04 -18.35
C ARG A 553 0.83 -10.28 -16.85
N PRO A 554 0.58 -9.25 -16.02
CA PRO A 554 0.25 -9.47 -14.62
C PRO A 554 -1.17 -10.02 -14.50
N PHE A 555 -1.30 -11.19 -13.88
CA PHE A 555 -2.60 -11.82 -13.61
C PHE A 555 -2.96 -11.84 -12.14
N ALA A 556 -1.99 -11.68 -11.26
CA ALA A 556 -2.22 -11.66 -9.82
C ALA A 556 -1.43 -10.52 -9.17
N ILE A 557 -2.07 -9.81 -8.26
CA ILE A 557 -1.44 -8.75 -7.46
C ILE A 557 -1.93 -8.80 -6.02
N CYS A 558 -1.01 -8.54 -5.08
CA CYS A 558 -1.34 -8.32 -3.68
C CYS A 558 -0.27 -7.44 -3.05
N ARG A 559 -0.66 -6.28 -2.54
CA ARG A 559 0.17 -5.49 -1.63
C ARG A 559 -0.12 -5.90 -0.20
N TYR A 560 0.93 -6.26 0.50
CA TYR A 560 0.87 -6.82 1.84
C TYR A 560 2.05 -6.40 2.68
#